data_AF-A0A820PTC9-F1
#
_entry.id   AF-A0A820PTC9-F1
#
_cell.length_a   1.000
_cell.length_b   1.000
_cell.length_c   1.000
_cell.angle_alpha   90.00
_cell.angle_beta   90.00
_cell.angle_gamma   90.00
#
_symmetry.space_group_name_H-M   'P 1'
#
loop_
_entity.id
_entity.type
_entity.pdbx_description
1 polymer ?
#
loop_
_entity_poly.entity_id
_entity_poly.type
_entity_poly.pdbx_seq_one_letter_code
_entity_poly.pdbx_strand_id
1 'polypeptide(L)' 'MVSSLDMYGVELHKASVQVSNTNDNVNNSIVELYVGVCAIGISVFQNSTKLNTFPWDRITKISFKRRTFYIQLVKNL' A
#
# COMPACT_ATOMS: atom_id res chain seq x y z
N MET A 1 2.73 25.28 -6.72
CA MET A 1 3.25 24.27 -7.68
C MET A 1 4.22 23.28 -6.98
N VAL A 2 3.91 22.88 -5.74
CA VAL A 2 4.68 21.90 -4.94
C VAL A 2 3.77 20.74 -4.49
N SER A 3 2.47 21.01 -4.35
CA SER A 3 1.42 20.05 -4.00
C SER A 3 1.16 18.96 -5.05
N SER A 4 1.73 19.06 -6.25
CA SER A 4 1.61 18.05 -7.31
C SER A 4 2.70 16.98 -7.26
N LEU A 5 3.67 17.09 -6.33
CA LEU A 5 4.71 16.08 -6.15
C LEU A 5 4.14 14.87 -5.40
N ASP A 6 4.40 13.66 -5.92
CA ASP A 6 3.83 12.41 -5.40
C ASP A 6 4.17 12.09 -3.94
N MET A 7 5.26 12.65 -3.42
CA MET A 7 5.72 12.45 -2.04
C MET A 7 5.53 13.69 -1.16
N TYR A 8 4.98 14.78 -1.69
CA TYR A 8 4.72 15.97 -0.88
C TYR A 8 3.62 15.67 0.15
N GLY A 9 3.93 15.85 1.43
CA GLY A 9 3.00 15.58 2.52
C GLY A 9 2.68 14.10 2.74
N VAL A 10 3.57 13.19 2.28
CA VAL A 10 3.44 11.74 2.50
C VAL A 10 4.36 11.30 3.63
N GLU A 11 3.80 10.63 4.65
CA GLU A 11 4.59 9.99 5.71
C GLU A 11 4.89 8.53 5.35
N LEU A 12 6.13 8.25 4.93
CA LEU A 12 6.56 6.93 4.44
C LEU A 12 6.98 5.98 5.57
N HIS A 13 6.45 4.77 5.51
CA HIS A 13 6.74 3.68 6.43
C HIS A 13 7.22 2.45 5.66
N LYS A 14 8.31 1.82 6.10
CA LYS A 14 8.81 0.59 5.46
C LYS A 14 7.82 -0.57 5.67
N ALA A 15 7.56 -1.32 4.60
CA ALA A 15 6.72 -2.50 4.61
C ALA A 15 7.30 -3.60 3.70
N SER A 16 6.74 -4.79 3.76
CA SER A 16 6.98 -5.84 2.79
C SER A 16 5.69 -6.55 2.45
N VAL A 17 5.59 -7.04 1.22
CA VAL A 17 4.47 -7.87 0.79
C VAL A 17 5.00 -9.23 0.36
N GLN A 18 4.26 -10.26 0.76
CA GLN A 18 4.46 -11.62 0.31
C GLN A 18 3.66 -11.80 -0.98
N VAL A 19 4.34 -11.97 -2.11
CA VAL A 19 3.68 -12.17 -3.40
C VAL A 19 3.56 -13.67 -3.66
N SER A 20 2.34 -14.17 -3.61
CA SER A 20 1.99 -15.50 -4.11
C SER A 20 1.56 -15.37 -5.58
N ASN A 21 2.40 -15.80 -6.51
CA ASN A 21 1.99 -15.89 -7.91
C ASN A 21 0.94 -17.01 -8.04
N THR A 22 -0.20 -16.70 -8.65
CA THR A 22 -1.33 -17.64 -8.79
C THR A 22 -1.07 -18.74 -9.81
N ASN A 23 -0.03 -18.62 -10.63
CA ASN A 23 0.21 -19.50 -11.77
C ASN A 23 1.34 -20.53 -11.54
N ASP A 24 2.20 -20.31 -10.54
CA ASP A 24 3.32 -21.20 -10.25
C ASP A 24 3.37 -21.48 -8.74
N ASN A 25 3.20 -22.75 -8.35
CA ASN A 25 3.32 -23.24 -6.97
C ASN A 25 4.74 -23.13 -6.39
N VAL A 26 5.59 -22.28 -6.96
CA VAL A 26 7.03 -22.21 -6.65
C VAL A 26 7.42 -20.73 -6.65
N ASN A 27 7.91 -20.28 -5.49
CA ASN A 27 8.49 -18.96 -5.19
C ASN A 27 7.54 -17.91 -4.58
N ASN A 28 7.34 -18.08 -3.27
CA ASN A 28 6.81 -17.04 -2.39
C ASN A 28 7.89 -15.96 -2.19
N SER A 29 7.88 -14.91 -3.02
CA SER A 29 8.88 -13.85 -2.96
C SER A 29 8.44 -12.72 -2.02
N ILE A 30 9.38 -12.22 -1.21
CA ILE A 30 9.18 -11.05 -0.34
C ILE A 30 9.65 -9.82 -1.11
N VAL A 31 8.75 -8.88 -1.35
CA VAL A 31 9.07 -7.60 -2.00
C VAL A 31 9.06 -6.50 -0.94
N GLU A 32 10.16 -5.74 -0.86
CA GLU A 32 10.24 -4.55 -0.02
C GLU A 32 9.44 -3.40 -0.65
N LEU A 33 8.64 -2.72 0.16
CA LEU A 33 7.78 -1.61 -0.25
C LEU A 33 7.81 -0.51 0.82
N TYR A 34 7.24 0.63 0.47
CA TYR A 34 6.89 1.68 1.43
C TYR A 34 5.40 1.94 1.37
N VAL A 35 4.82 2.24 2.52
CA VAL A 35 3.43 2.65 2.66
C VAL A 35 3.44 4.10 3.12
N GLY A 36 2.81 4.97 2.35
CA GLY A 36 2.65 6.38 2.66
C GLY A 36 1.24 6.69 3.11
N VAL A 37 1.09 7.47 4.18
CA VAL A 37 -0.21 8.06 4.53
C VAL A 37 -0.23 9.50 4.02
N CYS A 38 -1.31 9.88 3.34
CA CYS A 38 -1.51 11.26 2.87
C CYS A 38 -2.99 11.66 2.94
N ALA A 39 -3.28 12.93 2.69
CA ALA A 39 -4.66 13.46 2.76
C ALA A 39 -5.66 12.71 1.85
N ILE A 40 -5.19 12.13 0.75
CA ILE A 40 -6.03 11.42 -0.23
C ILE A 40 -6.27 9.96 0.17
N GLY A 41 -5.36 9.33 0.89
CA GLY A 41 -5.45 7.90 1.18
C GLY A 41 -4.14 7.28 1.68
N ILE A 42 -4.07 5.95 1.54
CA ILE A 42 -2.86 5.18 1.76
C ILE A 42 -2.22 4.86 0.41
N SER A 43 -0.97 5.26 0.20
CA SER A 43 -0.23 5.00 -1.04
C SER A 43 0.85 3.94 -0.82
N VAL A 44 1.12 3.14 -1.85
CA VAL A 44 2.17 2.12 -1.85
C VAL A 44 3.25 2.56 -2.82
N PHE A 45 4.51 2.47 -2.40
CA PHE A 45 5.67 2.86 -3.18
C PHE A 45 6.68 1.71 -3.25
N GLN A 46 7.38 1.62 -4.37
CA GLN A 46 8.54 0.76 -4.56
C GLN A 46 9.64 1.57 -5.21
N ASN A 47 10.86 1.54 -4.67
CA ASN A 47 11.99 2.31 -5.21
C ASN A 47 11.64 3.79 -5.46
N SER A 48 10.93 4.42 -4.51
CA SER A 48 10.45 5.82 -4.58
C SER A 48 9.42 6.10 -5.69
N THR A 49 8.95 5.06 -6.40
CA THR A 49 7.88 5.16 -7.40
C THR A 49 6.56 4.78 -6.76
N LYS A 50 5.55 5.64 -6.88
CA LYS A 50 4.19 5.34 -6.41
C LYS A 50 3.56 4.28 -7.30
N LEU A 51 3.16 3.16 -6.72
CA LEU A 51 2.49 2.06 -7.41
C LEU A 51 0.97 2.29 -7.40
N ASN A 52 0.39 2.38 -6.20
CA ASN A 52 -1.05 2.48 -6.01
C ASN A 52 -1.38 3.49 -4.90
N THR A 53 -2.59 4.04 -4.97
CA THR A 53 -3.22 4.74 -3.86
C THR A 53 -4.56 4.08 -3.56
N PHE A 54 -4.83 3.83 -2.29
CA PHE A 54 -6.11 3.39 -1.74
C PHE A 54 -6.79 4.61 -1.12
N PRO A 55 -7.77 5.22 -1.82
CA PRO A 55 -8.50 6.38 -1.32
C PRO A 55 -9.28 6.06 -0.05
N TRP A 56 -9.45 7.05 0.83
CA TRP A 56 -10.17 6.85 2.08
C TRP A 56 -11.62 6.36 1.89
N ASP A 57 -12.32 6.87 0.88
CA ASP A 57 -13.70 6.46 0.53
C ASP A 57 -13.80 5.00 0.07
N ARG A 58 -12.68 4.40 -0.35
CA ARG A 58 -12.60 2.99 -0.74
C ARG A 58 -12.16 2.08 0.40
N ILE A 59 -11.69 2.60 1.52
CA ILE A 59 -11.22 1.82 2.67
C ILE A 59 -12.34 1.71 3.71
N THR A 60 -12.77 0.47 4.01
CA THR A 60 -13.81 0.20 5.03
C THR A 60 -13.23 -0.10 6.41
N LYS A 61 -12.04 -0.72 6.45
CA LYS A 61 -11.40 -1.10 7.70
C LYS A 61 -9.90 -1.13 7.51
N ILE A 62 -9.19 -0.58 8.48
CA ILE A 62 -7.75 -0.76 8.66
C ILE A 62 -7.58 -1.53 9.96
N SER A 63 -6.79 -2.59 9.92
CA SER A 63 -6.51 -3.39 11.11
C SER A 63 -5.07 -3.85 11.11
N PHE A 64 -4.59 -4.23 12.28
CA PHE A 64 -3.21 -4.65 12.47
C PHE A 64 -3.15 -5.88 13.36
N LYS A 65 -2.31 -6.85 12.98
CA LYS A 65 -2.04 -8.06 13.78
C LYS A 65 -0.55 -8.37 13.71
N ARG A 66 0.09 -8.36 14.88
CA ARG A 66 1.54 -8.61 15.06
C ARG A 66 2.45 -7.64 14.30
N ARG A 67 2.83 -7.97 13.06
CA ARG A 67 3.67 -7.15 12.17
C ARG A 67 3.05 -6.98 10.79
N THR A 68 1.75 -7.24 10.68
CA THR A 68 1.01 -7.20 9.43
C THR A 68 -0.17 -6.27 9.60
N PHE A 69 -0.27 -5.27 8.73
CA PHE A 69 -1.47 -4.44 8.60
C PHE A 69 -2.34 -4.98 7.46
N TYR A 70 -3.64 -4.73 7.55
CA TYR A 70 -4.64 -5.15 6.58
C TYR A 70 -5.51 -3.95 6.25
N ILE A 71 -5.71 -3.71 4.96
CA ILE A 71 -6.65 -2.73 4.43
C ILE A 71 -7.78 -3.51 3.77
N GLN A 72 -8.99 -3.34 4.28
CA GLN A 72 -10.20 -3.89 3.69
C GLN A 72 -10.86 -2.83 2.82
N LEU A 73 -11.06 -3.15 1.53
CA LEU A 73 -11.73 -2.25 0.59
C LEU A 73 -13.24 -2.48 0.57
N VAL A 74 -13.99 -1.46 0.13
CA VAL A 74 -15.41 -1.58 -0.19
C VAL A 74 -15.57 -2.68 -1.25
N LYS A 75 -16.45 -3.66 -1.00
CA LYS A 75 -16.85 -4.62 -2.02
C LYS A 75 -17.75 -3.88 -3.01
N ASN A 76 -17.33 -3.77 -4.26
CA ASN A 76 -18.29 -3.43 -5.31
C ASN A 76 -19.17 -4.68 -5.50
N LEU A 77 -20.46 -4.55 -5.23
CA LEU A 77 -21.48 -5.56 -5.51
C LEU A 77 -21.77 -5.61 -7.02
#